data_AF-A0A2S2P0X2-F1
#
_entry.id   AF-A0A2S2P0X2-F1
#
_cell.length_a   1.000
_cell.length_b   1.000
_cell.length_c   1.000
_cell.angle_alpha   90.00
_cell.angle_beta   90.00
_cell.angle_gamma   90.00
#
_symmetry.space_group_name_H-M   'P 1'
#
loop_
_entity.id
_entity.type
_entity.pdbx_description
1 polymer ?
#
loop_
_entity_poly.entity_id
_entity_poly.type
_entity_poly.pdbx_seq_one_letter_code
_entity_poly.pdbx_strand_id
1 'polypeptide(L)'
;EPGCLATKDINQKPQMAQFLCLRNIKTFLQVCQEVFDVKEYDIFDPIILFELSDFFKVIRTLSILSQTQKLQRLHIPGFVVTKPRTLSQEDIYRNINSLDLVSSRSALLDSFHENEYTSYDTHIRNEEIYHDLCAIDIQSSLSISENPVVQQHIIEKRDYVINELVETEKNYVDVLQTLLKCFIKPLIKIMKEDDFCTIFQGIKELHEIHKDFHLDLIKACSQYSSLRLSDVFLNWKDKFLVYADYCANLTTAQDRIQDICNQNEHINREVNRCQEEANNGKFKLRDILSVPMQRILKYHLLLDKLIHDTPQTHKDLPGLEWAKECMVDIAQYINEVKRDSDTLQIMNDVQKSIVDWDIVGMTELKNYGHLIADGELKIKAHNDQKLKPRYVFIFDQVVLMCKSIRFIGFQSDQYSFKQSLLISQYRLEDNTSRKFLYRENRWSHQFHMVHKSESTVYTFYARSEEQKMKWMKAIQDAMDNIEPSVCNSTSHKFVMQTFDIPTVCYHCSKYLKGCIFQGYKCEECFISVHKSCIPESGRCGLISPQSTTTQNTMFSNRFSADNTSFNQRHRV
;
A
#
# COMPACT_ATOMS: atom_id res chain seq x y z
N GLU A 1 10.38 12.47 -23.11
CA GLU A 1 9.52 13.66 -23.30
C GLU A 1 8.90 14.03 -21.97
N PRO A 2 9.20 15.20 -21.40
CA PRO A 2 8.62 15.61 -20.13
C PRO A 2 7.09 15.67 -20.20
N GLY A 3 6.41 15.03 -19.25
CA GLY A 3 4.94 15.09 -19.13
C GLY A 3 4.14 14.24 -20.13
N CYS A 4 4.78 13.36 -20.92
CA CYS A 4 4.03 12.50 -21.86
C CYS A 4 3.26 11.35 -21.20
N LEU A 5 3.57 11.04 -19.93
CA LEU A 5 2.87 10.07 -19.10
C LEU A 5 2.63 10.75 -17.75
N ALA A 6 1.38 10.84 -17.31
CA ALA A 6 1.10 11.27 -15.95
C ALA A 6 1.30 10.08 -15.00
N THR A 7 1.98 10.30 -13.87
CA THR A 7 2.22 9.26 -12.86
C THR A 7 0.93 8.62 -12.34
N LYS A 8 -0.20 9.36 -12.38
CA LYS A 8 -1.54 8.88 -12.03
C LYS A 8 -2.11 7.83 -12.99
N ASP A 9 -1.64 7.81 -14.24
CA ASP A 9 -2.13 6.89 -15.28
C ASP A 9 -1.35 5.56 -15.30
N ILE A 10 -0.32 5.44 -14.46
CA ILE A 10 0.56 4.27 -14.37
C ILE A 10 0.46 3.65 -12.97
N ASN A 11 0.16 2.35 -12.94
CA ASN A 11 0.18 1.57 -11.70
C ASN A 11 1.62 1.19 -11.40
N GLN A 12 2.19 1.71 -10.31
CA GLN A 12 3.60 1.47 -9.99
C GLN A 12 3.87 0.06 -9.43
N LYS A 13 2.83 -0.64 -8.95
CA LYS A 13 2.93 -2.02 -8.42
C LYS A 13 1.93 -2.97 -9.11
N PRO A 14 2.03 -3.16 -10.44
CA PRO A 14 1.02 -3.93 -11.18
C PRO A 14 1.20 -5.45 -11.07
N GLN A 15 2.34 -5.92 -10.52
CA GLN A 15 2.79 -7.32 -10.59
C GLN A 15 1.80 -8.38 -10.06
N MET A 16 0.87 -7.99 -9.19
CA MET A 16 -0.12 -8.90 -8.60
C MET A 16 -1.41 -9.02 -9.42
N ALA A 17 -1.65 -8.13 -10.39
CA ALA A 17 -2.89 -8.09 -11.16
C ALA A 17 -2.63 -7.97 -12.68
N GLN A 18 -3.13 -8.95 -13.45
CA GLN A 18 -3.02 -8.94 -14.91
C GLN A 18 -3.70 -7.70 -15.50
N PHE A 19 -4.86 -7.31 -14.97
CA PHE A 19 -5.60 -6.11 -15.35
C PHE A 19 -4.73 -4.85 -15.32
N LEU A 20 -3.93 -4.66 -14.26
CA LEU A 20 -3.06 -3.50 -14.09
C LEU A 20 -1.85 -3.52 -15.02
N CYS A 21 -1.25 -4.70 -15.19
CA CYS A 21 -0.16 -4.88 -16.15
C CYS A 21 -0.62 -4.51 -17.56
N LEU A 22 -1.79 -5.02 -17.98
CA LEU A 22 -2.35 -4.71 -19.30
C LEU A 22 -2.72 -3.23 -19.43
N ARG A 23 -3.27 -2.61 -18.38
CA ARG A 23 -3.54 -1.16 -18.35
C ARG A 23 -2.28 -0.35 -18.59
N ASN A 24 -1.19 -0.63 -17.86
CA ASN A 24 0.08 0.07 -18.04
C ASN A 24 0.65 -0.11 -19.45
N ILE A 25 0.61 -1.34 -19.98
CA ILE A 25 1.09 -1.63 -21.35
C ILE A 25 0.26 -0.85 -22.37
N LYS A 26 -1.06 -0.77 -22.20
CA LYS A 26 -1.94 0.03 -23.07
C LYS A 26 -1.62 1.52 -23.00
N THR A 27 -1.46 2.08 -21.80
CA THR A 27 -1.06 3.48 -21.61
C THR A 27 0.25 3.79 -22.33
N PHE A 28 1.25 2.89 -22.21
CA PHE A 28 2.51 3.02 -22.94
C PHE A 28 2.30 3.03 -24.47
N LEU A 29 1.52 2.09 -25.00
CA LEU A 29 1.25 1.99 -26.44
C LEU A 29 0.45 3.19 -26.97
N GLN A 30 -0.47 3.71 -26.17
CA GLN A 30 -1.23 4.92 -26.49
C GLN A 30 -0.29 6.13 -26.62
N VAL A 31 0.62 6.32 -25.66
CA VAL A 31 1.62 7.37 -25.73
C VAL A 31 2.57 7.20 -26.93
N CYS A 32 2.95 5.97 -27.26
CA CYS A 32 3.73 5.70 -28.48
C CYS A 32 3.01 6.21 -29.73
N GLN A 33 1.69 6.05 -29.83
CA GLN A 33 0.92 6.55 -30.97
C GLN A 33 0.68 8.06 -30.91
N GLU A 34 0.14 8.56 -29.80
CA GLU A 34 -0.33 9.96 -29.68
C GLU A 34 0.82 10.95 -29.55
N VAL A 35 1.90 10.58 -28.86
CA VAL A 35 3.03 11.47 -28.59
C VAL A 35 4.20 11.19 -29.53
N PHE A 36 4.46 9.94 -29.88
CA PHE A 36 5.64 9.58 -30.68
C PHE A 36 5.34 9.22 -32.14
N ASP A 37 4.08 9.37 -32.58
CA ASP A 37 3.62 9.13 -33.95
C ASP A 37 3.95 7.71 -34.47
N VAL A 38 4.06 6.73 -33.57
CA VAL A 38 4.21 5.32 -33.95
C VAL A 38 2.91 4.84 -34.56
N LYS A 39 2.98 4.18 -35.71
CA LYS A 39 1.78 3.77 -36.46
C LYS A 39 1.09 2.57 -35.82
N GLU A 40 -0.22 2.47 -35.99
CA GLU A 40 -1.04 1.40 -35.39
C GLU A 40 -0.61 -0.01 -35.79
N TYR A 41 -0.17 -0.20 -37.03
CA TYR A 41 0.32 -1.50 -37.51
C TYR A 41 1.74 -1.86 -37.01
N ASP A 42 2.44 -0.91 -36.37
CA ASP A 42 3.80 -1.07 -35.85
C ASP A 42 3.84 -1.28 -34.32
N ILE A 43 2.69 -1.19 -33.63
CA ILE A 43 2.55 -1.54 -32.22
C ILE A 43 2.14 -3.01 -32.03
N PHE A 44 2.44 -3.58 -30.85
CA PHE A 44 2.06 -4.94 -30.47
C PHE A 44 0.75 -4.94 -29.67
N ASP A 45 0.01 -6.06 -29.70
CA ASP A 45 -1.13 -6.27 -28.80
C ASP A 45 -0.62 -6.43 -27.35
N PRO A 46 -1.19 -5.75 -26.33
CA PRO A 46 -0.73 -5.80 -24.95
C PRO A 46 -0.47 -7.22 -24.41
N ILE A 47 -1.27 -8.21 -24.81
CA ILE A 47 -1.12 -9.60 -24.36
C ILE A 47 0.21 -10.22 -24.82
N ILE A 48 0.81 -9.71 -25.90
CA ILE A 48 2.07 -10.20 -26.46
C ILE A 48 3.23 -9.98 -25.50
N LEU A 49 3.29 -8.79 -24.88
CA LEU A 49 4.32 -8.49 -23.88
C LEU A 49 4.01 -9.19 -22.56
N PHE A 50 2.75 -9.19 -22.13
CA PHE A 50 2.36 -9.83 -20.87
C PHE A 50 2.64 -11.34 -20.85
N GLU A 51 2.35 -12.05 -21.95
CA GLU A 51 2.54 -13.49 -22.07
C GLU A 51 3.83 -13.89 -22.80
N LEU A 52 4.66 -12.91 -23.18
CA LEU A 52 5.91 -13.11 -23.91
C LEU A 52 5.76 -14.03 -25.15
N SER A 53 4.61 -13.93 -25.84
CA SER A 53 4.22 -14.88 -26.88
C SER A 53 4.85 -14.60 -28.26
N ASP A 54 5.17 -13.33 -28.54
CA ASP A 54 5.84 -12.87 -29.76
C ASP A 54 6.72 -11.66 -29.41
N PHE A 55 7.74 -11.90 -28.58
CA PHE A 55 8.59 -10.84 -28.04
C PHE A 55 9.35 -10.07 -29.14
N PHE A 56 9.54 -10.68 -30.32
CA PHE A 56 10.10 -9.99 -31.47
C PHE A 56 9.27 -8.76 -31.89
N LYS A 57 7.93 -8.85 -31.86
CA LYS A 57 7.07 -7.69 -32.14
C LYS A 57 7.28 -6.56 -31.14
N VAL A 58 7.45 -6.89 -29.85
CA VAL A 58 7.74 -5.91 -28.80
C VAL A 58 9.03 -5.16 -29.12
N ILE A 59 10.11 -5.90 -29.40
CA ILE A 59 11.41 -5.33 -29.74
C ILE A 59 11.34 -4.49 -31.02
N ARG A 60 10.56 -4.93 -32.03
CA ARG A 60 10.35 -4.16 -33.26
C ARG A 60 9.67 -2.82 -32.97
N THR A 61 8.62 -2.80 -32.15
CA THR A 61 7.96 -1.54 -31.75
C THR A 61 8.94 -0.61 -31.03
N LEU A 62 9.77 -1.12 -30.12
CA LEU A 62 10.81 -0.33 -29.45
C LEU A 62 11.88 0.20 -30.42
N SER A 63 12.26 -0.61 -31.43
CA SER A 63 13.19 -0.20 -32.49
C SER A 63 12.63 0.98 -33.29
N ILE A 64 11.35 0.92 -33.67
CA ILE A 64 10.65 2.00 -34.38
C ILE A 64 10.55 3.24 -33.49
N LEU A 65 10.15 3.08 -32.23
CA LEU A 65 10.09 4.16 -31.25
C LEU A 65 11.45 4.87 -31.15
N SER A 66 12.54 4.12 -31.03
CA SER A 66 13.91 4.67 -30.93
C SER A 66 14.35 5.47 -32.16
N GLN A 67 13.68 5.28 -33.31
CA GLN A 67 13.96 5.97 -34.56
C GLN A 67 13.02 7.15 -34.81
N THR A 68 12.09 7.44 -33.89
CA THR A 68 11.18 8.58 -34.02
C THR A 68 11.95 9.90 -33.98
N GLN A 69 11.49 10.88 -34.76
CA GLN A 69 12.15 12.18 -34.85
C GLN A 69 12.27 12.87 -33.48
N LYS A 70 11.29 12.66 -32.59
CA LYS A 70 11.29 13.23 -31.23
C LYS A 70 12.41 12.66 -30.37
N LEU A 71 12.64 11.34 -30.39
CA LEU A 71 13.72 10.72 -29.62
C LEU A 71 15.11 10.99 -30.24
N GLN A 72 15.22 11.06 -31.56
CA GLN A 72 16.48 11.43 -32.23
C GLN A 72 16.96 12.85 -31.89
N ARG A 73 16.03 13.79 -31.65
CA ARG A 73 16.36 15.16 -31.20
C ARG A 73 16.97 15.18 -29.79
N LEU A 74 16.78 14.14 -28.98
CA LEU A 74 17.37 14.02 -27.64
C LEU A 74 18.78 13.41 -27.68
N HIS A 75 19.38 13.24 -28.87
CA HIS A 75 20.70 12.61 -29.06
C HIS A 75 20.81 11.18 -28.51
N ILE A 76 19.68 10.49 -28.35
CA ILE A 76 19.67 9.09 -27.95
C ILE A 76 19.88 8.23 -29.21
N PRO A 77 20.92 7.37 -29.26
CA PRO A 77 21.16 6.51 -30.41
C PRO A 77 20.04 5.47 -30.53
N GLY A 78 19.34 5.48 -31.66
CA GLY A 78 18.34 4.47 -31.98
C GLY A 78 18.99 3.12 -32.33
N PHE A 79 18.17 2.07 -32.38
CA PHE A 79 18.59 0.74 -32.79
C PHE A 79 17.64 0.16 -33.84
N VAL A 80 18.18 -0.70 -34.72
CA VAL A 80 17.43 -1.34 -35.81
C VAL A 80 17.36 -2.83 -35.57
N VAL A 81 16.15 -3.37 -35.60
CA VAL A 81 15.92 -4.81 -35.50
C VAL A 81 15.47 -5.35 -36.85
N THR A 82 16.18 -6.34 -37.35
CA THR A 82 15.82 -7.03 -38.60
C THR A 82 15.04 -8.31 -38.29
N LYS A 83 14.15 -8.73 -39.20
CA LYS A 83 13.44 -10.01 -39.05
C LYS A 83 14.46 -11.14 -38.85
N PRO A 84 14.21 -12.07 -37.89
CA PRO A 84 15.08 -13.22 -37.67
C PRO A 84 15.26 -13.96 -39.00
N ARG A 85 16.50 -14.21 -39.38
CA ARG A 85 16.87 -14.80 -40.70
C ARG A 85 17.03 -16.31 -40.63
N THR A 86 17.03 -16.89 -39.42
CA THR A 86 17.22 -18.32 -39.16
C THR A 86 16.19 -18.83 -38.16
N LEU A 87 15.85 -20.13 -38.27
CA LEU A 87 14.99 -20.84 -37.29
C LEU A 87 15.52 -20.68 -35.85
N SER A 88 16.84 -20.70 -35.65
CA SER A 88 17.44 -20.51 -34.33
C SER A 88 17.20 -19.11 -33.74
N GLN A 89 17.08 -18.06 -34.56
CA GLN A 89 16.76 -16.72 -34.09
C GLN A 89 15.25 -16.58 -33.77
N GLU A 90 14.39 -17.28 -34.50
CA GLU A 90 12.96 -17.37 -34.15
C GLU A 90 12.75 -18.13 -32.83
N ASP A 91 13.55 -19.17 -32.58
CA ASP A 91 13.47 -19.98 -31.36
C ASP A 91 13.83 -19.18 -30.10
N ILE A 92 14.75 -18.21 -30.17
CA ILE A 92 15.10 -17.32 -29.05
C ILE A 92 13.87 -16.54 -28.56
N TYR A 93 12.98 -16.11 -29.47
CA TYR A 93 11.80 -15.32 -29.13
C TYR A 93 10.56 -16.18 -28.85
N ARG A 94 10.49 -17.42 -29.38
CA ARG A 94 9.40 -18.38 -29.09
C ARG A 94 9.59 -19.13 -27.77
N ASN A 95 10.84 -19.35 -27.35
CA ASN A 95 11.20 -20.14 -26.16
C ASN A 95 11.45 -19.31 -24.89
N ILE A 96 11.14 -18.00 -24.89
CA ILE A 96 11.20 -17.21 -23.64
C ILE A 96 10.26 -17.81 -22.58
N ASN A 97 9.12 -18.37 -23.01
CA ASN A 97 8.17 -19.07 -22.16
C ASN A 97 8.62 -20.48 -21.72
N SER A 98 9.64 -21.08 -22.34
CA SER A 98 10.13 -22.43 -22.02
C SER A 98 11.52 -22.44 -21.37
N LEU A 99 12.21 -21.30 -21.36
CA LEU A 99 13.42 -21.11 -20.57
C LEU A 99 13.00 -21.06 -19.10
N ASP A 100 13.63 -21.88 -18.27
CA ASP A 100 13.49 -22.00 -16.82
C ASP A 100 13.96 -20.73 -16.06
N LEU A 101 13.82 -19.56 -16.68
CA LEU A 101 14.01 -18.23 -16.10
C LEU A 101 12.93 -17.91 -15.05
N VAL A 102 11.93 -18.78 -14.86
CA VAL A 102 10.88 -18.62 -13.84
C VAL A 102 11.41 -18.90 -12.42
N SER A 103 12.33 -19.86 -12.27
CA SER A 103 13.04 -20.03 -10.98
C SER A 103 13.89 -18.80 -10.66
N SER A 104 14.42 -18.12 -11.69
CA SER A 104 15.05 -16.81 -11.55
C SER A 104 14.05 -15.66 -11.42
N ARG A 105 12.78 -15.79 -11.86
CA ARG A 105 11.74 -14.78 -11.62
C ARG A 105 11.33 -14.74 -10.17
N SER A 106 11.21 -15.88 -9.46
CA SER A 106 10.97 -15.83 -8.01
C SER A 106 12.16 -15.20 -7.30
N ALA A 107 13.39 -15.61 -7.61
CA ALA A 107 14.59 -15.03 -7.01
C ALA A 107 14.81 -13.54 -7.35
N LEU A 108 14.46 -13.11 -8.56
CA LEU A 108 14.52 -11.70 -8.98
C LEU A 108 13.35 -10.90 -8.37
N LEU A 109 12.09 -11.37 -8.45
CA LEU A 109 10.96 -10.69 -7.81
C LEU A 109 11.11 -10.63 -6.29
N ASP A 110 11.61 -11.67 -5.63
CA ASP A 110 11.91 -11.68 -4.19
C ASP A 110 13.06 -10.71 -3.86
N SER A 111 14.02 -10.49 -4.77
CA SER A 111 15.05 -9.45 -4.63
C SER A 111 14.53 -8.02 -4.91
N PHE A 112 13.42 -7.88 -5.65
CA PHE A 112 12.76 -6.61 -5.96
C PHE A 112 11.64 -6.26 -4.95
N HIS A 113 11.34 -7.15 -4.00
CA HIS A 113 10.44 -6.88 -2.88
C HIS A 113 11.15 -5.99 -1.86
N GLU A 114 11.03 -4.66 -2.06
CA GLU A 114 10.60 -3.67 -1.06
C GLU A 114 10.98 -2.23 -1.47
N ASN A 115 11.99 -1.99 -2.32
CA ASN A 115 12.60 -0.64 -2.39
C ASN A 115 12.93 0.00 -3.75
N GLU A 116 12.72 -0.64 -4.92
CA GLU A 116 13.34 -0.12 -6.17
C GLU A 116 12.41 0.48 -7.24
N TYR A 117 11.07 0.34 -7.13
CA TYR A 117 10.13 0.91 -8.12
C TYR A 117 9.27 2.06 -7.60
N THR A 118 9.30 2.36 -6.30
CA THR A 118 8.92 3.70 -5.86
C THR A 118 9.89 4.66 -6.52
N SER A 119 9.41 5.61 -7.32
CA SER A 119 10.23 6.65 -7.96
C SER A 119 11.37 7.06 -7.03
N TYR A 120 12.57 6.53 -7.29
CA TYR A 120 13.78 6.77 -6.49
C TYR A 120 14.02 8.28 -6.38
N ASP A 121 13.69 9.01 -7.46
CA ASP A 121 13.67 10.47 -7.54
C ASP A 121 12.66 11.16 -6.59
N THR A 122 11.44 10.62 -6.43
CA THR A 122 10.40 11.28 -5.62
C THR A 122 10.67 11.10 -4.12
N HIS A 123 11.14 9.93 -3.68
CA HIS A 123 11.47 9.72 -2.27
C HIS A 123 12.71 10.50 -1.82
N ILE A 124 13.79 10.54 -2.64
CA ILE A 124 15.00 11.31 -2.31
C ILE A 124 14.67 12.81 -2.24
N ARG A 125 13.97 13.34 -3.25
CA ARG A 125 13.59 14.75 -3.26
C ARG A 125 12.71 15.11 -2.08
N ASN A 126 11.75 14.25 -1.71
CA ASN A 126 10.93 14.47 -0.54
C ASN A 126 11.76 14.46 0.75
N GLU A 127 12.71 13.54 0.91
CA GLU A 127 13.61 13.50 2.10
C GLU A 127 14.47 14.75 2.23
N GLU A 128 14.99 15.29 1.12
CA GLU A 128 15.69 16.58 1.09
C GLU A 128 14.79 17.73 1.54
N ILE A 129 13.53 17.76 1.09
CA ILE A 129 12.55 18.77 1.48
C ILE A 129 12.26 18.73 2.99
N TYR A 130 12.04 17.53 3.55
CA TYR A 130 11.83 17.38 4.98
C TYR A 130 13.06 17.83 5.77
N HIS A 131 14.26 17.44 5.34
CA HIS A 131 15.50 17.85 5.98
C HIS A 131 15.62 19.38 6.00
N ASP A 132 15.42 20.03 4.86
CA ASP A 132 15.53 21.49 4.74
C ASP A 132 14.48 22.28 5.53
N LEU A 133 13.27 21.72 5.70
CA LEU A 133 12.18 22.39 6.40
C LEU A 133 12.13 22.08 7.89
N CYS A 134 12.53 20.88 8.30
CA CYS A 134 12.34 20.38 9.66
C CYS A 134 13.64 20.08 10.41
N ALA A 135 14.71 19.66 9.75
CA ALA A 135 15.96 19.25 10.43
C ALA A 135 16.71 20.46 11.00
N ILE A 136 17.61 20.18 11.94
CA ILE A 136 18.45 21.19 12.59
C ILE A 136 19.79 21.26 11.85
N ASP A 137 20.19 22.46 11.42
CA ASP A 137 21.53 22.70 10.89
C ASP A 137 22.58 22.51 11.98
N ILE A 138 23.36 21.43 11.90
CA ILE A 138 24.44 21.12 12.85
C ILE A 138 25.45 22.29 12.96
N GLN A 139 25.65 23.07 11.89
CA GLN A 139 26.53 24.24 11.88
C GLN A 139 26.03 25.39 12.77
N SER A 140 24.72 25.58 12.90
CA SER A 140 24.16 26.63 13.77
C SER A 140 24.38 26.31 15.26
N SER A 141 24.36 25.03 15.64
CA SER A 141 24.56 24.57 17.02
C SER A 141 25.99 24.71 17.54
N LEU A 142 26.99 24.79 16.65
CA LEU A 142 28.41 24.97 17.00
C LEU A 142 28.84 26.45 17.09
N SER A 143 27.97 27.38 16.69
CA SER A 143 28.32 28.81 16.56
C SER A 143 28.00 29.68 17.79
N ILE A 144 27.48 29.09 18.88
CA ILE A 144 27.23 29.81 20.15
C ILE A 144 28.31 29.42 21.17
N SER A 145 29.49 30.05 21.07
CA SER A 145 30.23 30.67 22.19
C SER A 145 31.72 30.87 21.87
N GLU A 146 32.08 31.97 21.24
CA GLU A 146 33.41 32.59 21.44
C GLU A 146 33.31 33.52 22.65
N ASN A 147 33.28 32.95 23.86
CA ASN A 147 33.63 33.65 25.10
C ASN A 147 34.20 32.61 26.07
N PRO A 148 35.47 32.70 26.46
CA PRO A 148 36.06 31.75 27.39
C PRO A 148 35.62 32.10 28.80
N VAL A 149 35.35 31.06 29.61
CA VAL A 149 35.07 31.09 31.06
C VAL A 149 33.58 31.21 31.46
N VAL A 150 32.78 30.17 31.18
CA VAL A 150 31.79 29.57 32.12
C VAL A 150 31.65 28.09 31.76
N GLN A 151 31.58 27.21 32.77
CA GLN A 151 31.53 25.74 32.66
C GLN A 151 30.68 25.21 31.48
N GLN A 152 31.35 24.64 30.48
CA GLN A 152 30.72 23.74 29.50
C GLN A 152 30.19 22.51 30.26
N HIS A 153 28.90 22.52 30.59
CA HIS A 153 28.19 21.27 30.80
C HIS A 153 28.31 20.49 29.48
N ILE A 154 28.99 19.34 29.51
CA ILE A 154 28.96 18.37 28.43
C ILE A 154 27.49 17.97 28.29
N ILE A 155 26.81 18.48 27.26
CA ILE A 155 25.46 18.06 26.92
C ILE A 155 25.54 16.56 26.61
N GLU A 156 24.86 15.73 27.39
CA GLU A 156 24.89 14.28 27.21
C GLU A 156 24.23 13.94 25.87
N LYS A 157 24.66 12.86 25.19
CA LYS A 157 24.10 12.46 23.88
C LYS A 157 22.57 12.36 23.90
N ARG A 158 22.01 11.88 25.02
CA ARG A 158 20.57 11.85 25.28
C ARG A 158 19.91 13.22 25.15
N ASP A 159 20.48 14.25 25.77
CA ASP A 159 19.94 15.61 25.73
C ASP A 159 19.95 16.19 24.31
N TYR A 160 20.97 15.84 23.50
CA TYR A 160 20.98 16.21 22.09
C TYR A 160 19.80 15.60 21.33
N VAL A 161 19.49 14.32 21.54
CA VAL A 161 18.35 13.66 20.87
C VAL A 161 17.02 14.24 21.34
N ILE A 162 16.90 14.59 22.62
CA ILE A 162 15.70 15.25 23.16
C ILE A 162 15.52 16.63 22.51
N ASN A 163 16.58 17.43 22.44
CA ASN A 163 16.55 18.73 21.77
C ASN A 163 16.22 18.59 20.28
N GLU A 164 16.78 17.59 19.60
CA GLU A 164 16.46 17.26 18.22
C GLU A 164 14.96 16.95 18.05
N LEU A 165 14.39 16.12 18.91
CA LEU A 165 12.97 15.80 18.89
C LEU A 165 12.09 17.05 19.05
N VAL A 166 12.38 17.88 20.06
CA VAL A 166 11.58 19.07 20.40
C VAL A 166 11.67 20.14 19.33
N GLU A 167 12.87 20.48 18.85
CA GLU A 167 13.05 21.53 17.85
C GLU A 167 12.55 21.10 16.47
N THR A 168 12.79 19.84 16.07
CA THR A 168 12.21 19.35 14.80
C THR A 168 10.68 19.25 14.85
N GLU A 169 10.08 19.06 16.03
CA GLU A 169 8.62 19.14 16.22
C GLU A 169 8.12 20.57 16.06
N LYS A 170 8.81 21.55 16.66
CA LYS A 170 8.49 22.96 16.51
C LYS A 170 8.52 23.40 15.05
N ASN A 171 9.60 23.05 14.34
CA ASN A 171 9.74 23.36 12.92
C ASN A 171 8.59 22.73 12.11
N TYR A 172 8.20 21.49 12.43
CA TYR A 172 7.07 20.84 11.78
C TYR A 172 5.73 21.57 12.06
N VAL A 173 5.48 21.98 13.30
CA VAL A 173 4.31 22.81 13.66
C VAL A 173 4.31 24.12 12.87
N ASP A 174 5.47 24.76 12.70
CA ASP A 174 5.62 25.99 11.92
C ASP A 174 5.35 25.76 10.42
N VAL A 175 5.74 24.62 9.86
CA VAL A 175 5.38 24.22 8.48
C VAL A 175 3.86 24.08 8.33
N LEU A 176 3.19 23.38 9.25
CA LEU A 176 1.73 23.24 9.25
C LEU A 176 1.05 24.61 9.43
N GLN A 177 1.60 25.47 10.30
CA GLN A 177 1.09 26.81 10.51
C GLN A 177 1.25 27.69 9.26
N THR A 178 2.32 27.50 8.50
CA THR A 178 2.57 28.15 7.20
C THR A 178 1.56 27.67 6.15
N LEU A 179 1.26 26.37 6.08
CA LEU A 179 0.18 25.85 5.23
C LEU A 179 -1.16 26.52 5.55
N LEU A 180 -1.50 26.69 6.83
CA LEU A 180 -2.73 27.36 7.24
C LEU A 180 -2.77 28.85 6.86
N LYS A 181 -1.70 29.59 7.15
CA LYS A 181 -1.63 31.05 7.00
C LYS A 181 -1.42 31.48 5.55
N CYS A 182 -0.43 30.88 4.89
CA CYS A 182 0.06 31.33 3.58
C CYS A 182 -0.68 30.65 2.43
N PHE A 183 -1.27 29.46 2.61
CA PHE A 183 -1.94 28.74 1.52
C PHE A 183 -3.44 28.60 1.74
N ILE A 184 -3.88 27.99 2.84
CA ILE A 184 -5.32 27.72 3.07
C ILE A 184 -6.13 29.02 3.14
N LYS A 185 -5.69 30.01 3.93
CA LYS A 185 -6.41 31.27 4.11
C LYS A 185 -6.64 32.07 2.81
N PRO A 186 -5.67 32.21 1.89
CA PRO A 186 -5.93 32.83 0.59
C PRO A 186 -6.72 31.92 -0.36
N LEU A 187 -6.38 30.63 -0.44
CA LEU A 187 -6.93 29.74 -1.48
C LEU A 187 -8.39 29.35 -1.25
N ILE A 188 -8.86 29.28 0.01
CA ILE A 188 -10.27 29.00 0.33
C ILE A 188 -11.24 30.00 -0.30
N LYS A 189 -10.79 31.22 -0.60
CA LYS A 189 -11.63 32.28 -1.18
C LYS A 189 -11.80 32.17 -2.70
N ILE A 190 -10.94 31.41 -3.36
CA ILE A 190 -10.84 31.39 -4.84
C ILE A 190 -11.01 29.99 -5.43
N MET A 191 -10.83 28.95 -4.62
CA MET A 191 -11.04 27.55 -5.02
C MET A 191 -12.49 27.13 -4.81
N LYS A 192 -12.92 26.12 -5.55
CA LYS A 192 -14.18 25.41 -5.27
C LYS A 192 -14.04 24.63 -3.97
N GLU A 193 -15.15 24.45 -3.26
CA GLU A 193 -15.17 23.75 -1.97
C GLU A 193 -14.63 22.32 -2.07
N ASP A 194 -15.10 21.52 -3.04
CA ASP A 194 -14.64 20.13 -3.24
C ASP A 194 -13.12 20.03 -3.50
N ASP A 195 -12.59 20.96 -4.30
CA ASP A 195 -11.16 21.05 -4.63
C ASP A 195 -10.34 21.42 -3.41
N PHE A 196 -10.82 22.42 -2.67
CA PHE A 196 -10.19 22.87 -1.44
C PHE A 196 -10.18 21.76 -0.39
N CYS A 197 -11.32 21.08 -0.18
CA CYS A 197 -11.44 19.96 0.74
C CYS A 197 -10.49 18.82 0.36
N THR A 198 -10.42 18.46 -0.92
CA THR A 198 -9.54 17.40 -1.40
C THR A 198 -8.06 17.74 -1.20
N ILE A 199 -7.65 18.99 -1.47
CA ILE A 199 -6.23 19.40 -1.40
C ILE A 199 -5.75 19.56 0.04
N PHE A 200 -6.58 20.13 0.93
CA PHE A 200 -6.17 20.52 2.29
C PHE A 200 -6.77 19.67 3.40
N GLN A 201 -7.35 18.50 3.06
CA GLN A 201 -7.92 17.57 4.03
C GLN A 201 -6.94 17.26 5.16
N GLY A 202 -7.40 17.30 6.41
CA GLY A 202 -6.62 16.91 7.59
C GLY A 202 -5.55 17.91 8.06
N ILE A 203 -5.11 18.89 7.25
CA ILE A 203 -4.02 19.81 7.62
C ILE A 203 -4.30 20.59 8.91
N LYS A 204 -5.54 21.09 9.06
CA LYS A 204 -5.93 21.84 10.26
C LYS A 204 -5.91 20.96 11.52
N GLU A 205 -6.44 19.74 11.41
CA GLU A 205 -6.46 18.78 12.51
C GLU A 205 -5.04 18.35 12.90
N LEU A 206 -4.19 18.08 11.92
CA LEU A 206 -2.76 17.82 12.13
C LEU A 206 -2.09 18.97 12.88
N HIS A 207 -2.32 20.22 12.47
CA HIS A 207 -1.74 21.36 13.16
C HIS A 207 -2.19 21.45 14.63
N GLU A 208 -3.48 21.23 14.92
CA GLU A 208 -4.01 21.26 16.28
C GLU A 208 -3.38 20.15 17.15
N ILE A 209 -3.32 18.92 16.63
CA ILE A 209 -2.69 17.79 17.31
C ILE A 209 -1.21 18.07 17.61
N HIS A 210 -0.44 18.48 16.60
CA HIS A 210 1.00 18.65 16.73
C HIS A 210 1.39 19.86 17.57
N LYS A 211 0.60 20.92 17.54
CA LYS A 211 0.80 22.07 18.43
C LYS A 211 0.71 21.67 19.90
N ASP A 212 -0.32 20.89 20.26
CA ASP A 212 -0.53 20.48 21.64
C ASP A 212 0.44 19.36 22.05
N PHE A 213 0.77 18.43 21.15
CA PHE A 213 1.83 17.43 21.34
C PHE A 213 3.19 18.10 21.60
N HIS A 214 3.55 19.14 20.84
CA HIS A 214 4.77 19.90 21.05
C HIS A 214 4.80 20.59 22.44
N LEU A 215 3.68 21.17 22.87
CA LEU A 215 3.57 21.76 24.20
C LEU A 215 3.79 20.72 25.30
N ASP A 216 3.28 19.50 25.14
CA ASP A 216 3.49 18.42 26.10
C ASP A 216 4.93 17.87 26.08
N LEU A 217 5.59 17.85 24.91
CA LEU A 217 7.03 17.55 24.82
C LEU A 217 7.87 18.58 25.59
N ILE A 218 7.59 19.88 25.44
CA ILE A 218 8.26 20.95 26.20
C ILE A 218 8.03 20.75 27.70
N LYS A 219 6.78 20.47 28.11
CA LYS A 219 6.47 20.22 29.53
C LYS A 219 7.24 19.01 30.06
N ALA A 220 7.36 17.93 29.30
CA ALA A 220 8.12 16.73 29.71
C ALA A 220 9.62 17.00 29.88
N CYS A 221 10.17 18.00 29.18
CA CYS A 221 11.57 18.42 29.31
C CYS A 221 11.82 19.38 30.50
N SER A 222 10.77 19.84 31.18
CA SER A 222 10.90 20.77 32.31
C SER A 222 11.37 20.06 33.59
N GLN A 223 12.32 20.66 34.31
CA GLN A 223 12.95 20.09 35.51
C GLN A 223 11.95 19.75 36.65
N TYR A 224 10.81 20.43 36.69
CA TYR A 224 9.78 20.25 37.72
C TYR A 224 8.61 19.37 37.26
N SER A 225 8.67 18.84 36.04
CA SER A 225 7.60 18.04 35.47
C SER A 225 7.69 16.59 35.93
N SER A 226 6.54 16.03 36.30
CA SER A 226 6.39 14.57 36.50
C SER A 226 6.09 13.83 35.20
N LEU A 227 5.79 14.55 34.11
CA LEU A 227 5.45 13.99 32.81
C LEU A 227 6.73 13.50 32.11
N ARG A 228 6.75 12.24 31.70
CA ARG A 228 7.89 11.67 30.97
C ARG A 228 7.68 11.77 29.46
N LEU A 229 8.76 11.70 28.69
CA LEU A 229 8.68 11.73 27.23
C LEU A 229 7.87 10.55 26.70
N SER A 230 8.03 9.36 27.27
CA SER A 230 7.22 8.20 26.88
C SER A 230 5.73 8.42 27.08
N ASP A 231 5.32 8.99 28.22
CA ASP A 231 3.92 9.28 28.54
C ASP A 231 3.29 10.20 27.48
N VAL A 232 4.05 11.18 26.97
CA VAL A 232 3.57 12.07 25.90
C VAL A 232 3.23 11.24 24.65
N PHE A 233 4.15 10.44 24.12
CA PHE A 233 3.86 9.61 22.94
C PHE A 233 2.69 8.65 23.15
N LEU A 234 2.60 8.02 24.32
CA LEU A 234 1.54 7.07 24.64
C LEU A 234 0.16 7.73 24.75
N ASN A 235 0.10 8.95 25.28
CA ASN A 235 -1.14 9.73 25.37
C ASN A 235 -1.63 10.23 24.00
N TRP A 236 -0.69 10.48 23.07
CA TRP A 236 -0.99 11.06 21.76
C TRP A 236 -1.11 10.01 20.63
N LYS A 237 -0.69 8.76 20.85
CA LYS A 237 -0.63 7.71 19.82
C LYS A 237 -1.94 7.55 19.01
N ASP A 238 -3.10 7.54 19.67
CA ASP A 238 -4.39 7.34 18.98
C ASP A 238 -4.77 8.55 18.12
N LYS A 239 -4.33 9.75 18.51
CA LYS A 239 -4.58 10.98 17.74
C LYS A 239 -3.79 11.00 16.44
N PHE A 240 -2.64 10.33 16.37
CA PHE A 240 -1.88 10.21 15.12
C PHE A 240 -2.51 9.27 14.09
N LEU A 241 -3.61 8.59 14.40
CA LEU A 241 -4.30 7.74 13.41
C LEU A 241 -4.95 8.56 12.28
N VAL A 242 -5.15 9.87 12.47
CA VAL A 242 -5.63 10.79 11.42
C VAL A 242 -4.69 10.86 10.21
N TYR A 243 -3.42 10.47 10.37
CA TYR A 243 -2.48 10.35 9.26
C TYR A 243 -2.88 9.28 8.25
N ALA A 244 -3.69 8.29 8.63
CA ALA A 244 -4.12 7.24 7.72
C ALA A 244 -4.93 7.82 6.55
N ASP A 245 -5.94 8.64 6.85
CA ASP A 245 -6.76 9.33 5.84
C ASP A 245 -5.94 10.37 5.08
N TYR A 246 -5.07 11.11 5.77
CA TYR A 246 -4.18 12.10 5.14
C TYR A 246 -3.28 11.45 4.07
N CYS A 247 -2.58 10.38 4.44
CA CYS A 247 -1.67 9.66 3.54
C CYS A 247 -2.42 8.94 2.42
N ALA A 248 -3.59 8.36 2.69
CA ALA A 248 -4.45 7.76 1.67
C ALA A 248 -4.80 8.78 0.56
N ASN A 249 -5.17 10.00 0.94
CA ASN A 249 -5.56 11.09 0.03
C ASN A 249 -4.39 11.88 -0.57
N LEU A 250 -3.17 11.78 -0.02
CA LEU A 250 -2.04 12.65 -0.39
C LEU A 250 -1.77 12.72 -1.90
N THR A 251 -1.74 11.58 -2.60
CA THR A 251 -1.51 11.55 -4.05
C THR A 251 -2.61 12.28 -4.80
N THR A 252 -3.87 12.07 -4.43
CA THR A 252 -5.04 12.75 -5.01
C THR A 252 -4.96 14.26 -4.79
N ALA A 253 -4.61 14.70 -3.59
CA ALA A 253 -4.42 16.10 -3.26
C ALA A 253 -3.32 16.76 -4.12
N GLN A 254 -2.17 16.09 -4.25
CA GLN A 254 -1.02 16.55 -5.02
C GLN A 254 -1.31 16.65 -6.52
N ASP A 255 -2.02 15.67 -7.08
CA ASP A 255 -2.44 15.70 -8.48
C ASP A 255 -3.52 16.75 -8.72
N ARG A 256 -4.47 16.90 -7.78
CA ARG A 256 -5.55 17.89 -7.90
C ARG A 256 -5.03 19.32 -7.93
N ILE A 257 -4.10 19.69 -7.04
CA ILE A 257 -3.52 21.04 -7.06
C ILE A 257 -2.75 21.29 -8.36
N GLN A 258 -2.04 20.30 -8.88
CA GLN A 258 -1.32 20.42 -10.14
C GLN A 258 -2.28 20.61 -11.32
N ASP A 259 -3.34 19.82 -11.40
CA ASP A 259 -4.36 19.91 -12.44
C ASP A 259 -5.06 21.28 -12.42
N ILE A 260 -5.42 21.80 -11.23
CA ILE A 260 -6.05 23.11 -11.09
C ILE A 260 -5.11 24.24 -11.53
N CYS A 261 -3.84 24.20 -11.12
CA CYS A 261 -2.86 25.21 -11.55
C CYS A 261 -2.64 25.21 -13.06
N ASN A 262 -2.75 24.03 -13.71
CA ASN A 262 -2.66 23.93 -15.17
C ASN A 262 -3.91 24.48 -15.88
N GLN A 263 -5.09 24.35 -15.25
CA GLN A 263 -6.37 24.73 -15.85
C GLN A 263 -6.77 26.19 -15.55
N ASN A 264 -6.30 26.76 -14.45
CA ASN A 264 -6.72 28.08 -13.97
C ASN A 264 -5.51 28.96 -13.61
N GLU A 265 -5.18 29.88 -14.51
CA GLU A 265 -4.05 30.82 -14.36
C GLU A 265 -4.21 31.76 -13.16
N HIS A 266 -5.43 32.11 -12.76
CA HIS A 266 -5.66 32.94 -11.58
C HIS A 266 -5.26 32.19 -10.30
N ILE A 267 -5.68 30.92 -10.17
CA ILE A 267 -5.29 30.08 -9.03
C ILE A 267 -3.78 29.81 -9.07
N ASN A 268 -3.21 29.52 -10.24
CA ASN A 268 -1.78 29.30 -10.39
C ASN A 268 -0.94 30.51 -9.92
N ARG A 269 -1.32 31.73 -10.31
CA ARG A 269 -0.65 32.96 -9.85
C ARG A 269 -0.74 33.12 -8.33
N GLU A 270 -1.90 32.85 -7.74
CA GLU A 270 -2.05 32.93 -6.29
C GLU A 270 -1.22 31.86 -5.57
N VAL A 271 -1.21 30.62 -6.06
CA VAL A 271 -0.35 29.55 -5.50
C VAL A 271 1.13 29.93 -5.57
N ASN A 272 1.60 30.47 -6.69
CA ASN A 272 2.98 30.93 -6.82
C ASN A 272 3.30 32.08 -5.85
N ARG A 273 2.39 33.05 -5.71
CA ARG A 273 2.52 34.13 -4.71
C ARG A 273 2.63 33.57 -3.29
N CYS A 274 1.82 32.57 -2.95
CA CYS A 274 1.86 31.90 -1.64
C CYS A 274 3.18 31.15 -1.41
N GLN A 275 3.73 30.50 -2.44
CA GLN A 275 5.04 29.81 -2.35
C GLN A 275 6.19 30.81 -2.13
N GLU A 276 6.18 31.94 -2.83
CA GLU A 276 7.15 33.02 -2.61
C GLU A 276 7.09 33.56 -1.18
N GLU A 277 5.88 33.83 -0.67
CA GLU A 277 5.67 34.32 0.70
C GLU A 277 6.08 33.28 1.77
N ALA A 278 5.84 31.99 1.52
CA ALA A 278 6.07 30.93 2.49
C ALA A 278 7.54 30.48 2.59
N ASN A 279 8.26 30.42 1.47
CA ASN A 279 9.59 29.81 1.42
C ASN A 279 10.51 30.38 0.31
N ASN A 280 10.25 31.60 -0.15
CA ASN A 280 11.02 32.25 -1.24
C ASN A 280 11.04 31.42 -2.54
N GLY A 281 9.95 30.67 -2.79
CA GLY A 281 9.81 29.85 -4.00
C GLY A 281 10.67 28.59 -4.04
N LYS A 282 11.40 28.27 -2.96
CA LYS A 282 12.26 27.09 -2.86
C LYS A 282 11.48 25.78 -3.02
N PHE A 283 10.27 25.71 -2.44
CA PHE A 283 9.44 24.51 -2.45
C PHE A 283 8.04 24.80 -2.98
N LYS A 284 7.55 23.91 -3.84
CA LYS A 284 6.18 23.98 -4.35
C LYS A 284 5.19 23.53 -3.28
N LEU A 285 3.95 24.02 -3.33
CA LEU A 285 2.89 23.59 -2.40
C LEU A 285 2.72 22.06 -2.38
N ARG A 286 2.73 21.44 -3.57
CA ARG A 286 2.66 19.98 -3.72
C ARG A 286 3.74 19.24 -2.91
N ASP A 287 4.94 19.81 -2.88
CA ASP A 287 6.12 19.25 -2.22
C ASP A 287 6.05 19.47 -0.70
N ILE A 288 5.45 20.57 -0.23
CA ILE A 288 5.20 20.82 1.21
C ILE A 288 4.13 19.87 1.75
N LEU A 289 3.12 19.50 0.95
CA LEU A 289 2.07 18.58 1.36
C LEU A 289 2.60 17.16 1.68
N SER A 290 3.79 16.76 1.24
CA SER A 290 4.37 15.46 1.66
C SER A 290 5.04 15.49 3.04
N VAL A 291 5.36 16.66 3.58
CA VAL A 291 6.10 16.80 4.86
C VAL A 291 5.41 16.07 6.03
N PRO A 292 4.07 16.14 6.22
CA PRO A 292 3.40 15.39 7.28
C PRO A 292 3.64 13.88 7.22
N MET A 293 3.53 13.28 6.03
CA MET A 293 3.76 11.84 5.82
C MET A 293 5.19 11.43 6.20
N GLN A 294 6.16 12.33 6.05
CA GLN A 294 7.53 12.07 6.47
C GLN A 294 7.72 12.22 7.97
N ARG A 295 7.08 13.22 8.60
CA ARG A 295 7.20 13.47 10.04
C ARG A 295 6.77 12.27 10.86
N ILE A 296 5.61 11.70 10.57
CA ILE A 296 5.07 10.54 11.30
C ILE A 296 6.02 9.32 11.26
N LEU A 297 6.80 9.19 10.17
CA LEU A 297 7.82 8.14 10.00
C LEU A 297 9.14 8.44 10.70
N LYS A 298 9.36 9.66 11.24
CA LYS A 298 10.58 9.97 12.01
C LYS A 298 10.48 9.62 13.49
N TYR A 299 9.28 9.55 14.06
CA TYR A 299 9.14 9.36 15.52
C TYR A 299 9.76 8.06 16.02
N HIS A 300 9.52 6.94 15.35
CA HIS A 300 10.12 5.66 15.78
C HIS A 300 11.65 5.65 15.66
N LEU A 301 12.23 6.40 14.70
CA LEU A 301 13.67 6.54 14.52
C LEU A 301 14.28 7.42 15.62
N LEU A 302 13.63 8.55 15.94
CA LEU A 302 14.06 9.45 17.02
C LEU A 302 13.96 8.76 18.39
N LEU A 303 12.90 8.00 18.63
CA LEU A 303 12.75 7.19 19.85
C LEU A 303 13.80 6.09 19.94
N ASP A 304 14.13 5.42 18.84
CA ASP A 304 15.20 4.41 18.81
C ASP A 304 16.57 4.99 19.16
N LYS A 305 16.90 6.15 18.56
CA LYS A 305 18.12 6.91 18.90
C LYS A 305 18.13 7.33 20.36
N LEU A 306 16.99 7.79 20.88
CA LEU A 306 16.85 8.20 22.28
C LEU A 306 17.06 7.01 23.23
N ILE A 307 16.45 5.86 22.95
CA ILE A 307 16.59 4.62 23.72
C ILE A 307 18.06 4.20 23.77
N HIS A 308 18.76 4.21 22.64
CA HIS A 308 20.19 3.86 22.57
C HIS A 308 21.05 4.70 23.53
N ASP A 309 20.78 6.01 23.61
CA ASP A 309 21.54 6.92 24.48
C ASP A 309 20.95 7.05 25.90
N THR A 310 19.98 6.21 26.27
CA THR A 310 19.36 6.20 27.60
C THR A 310 19.99 5.14 28.51
N PRO A 311 20.40 5.48 29.75
CA PRO A 311 20.90 4.49 30.69
C PRO A 311 19.88 3.40 31.02
N GLN A 312 20.33 2.15 31.14
CA GLN A 312 19.48 0.98 31.44
C GLN A 312 18.72 1.09 32.78
N THR A 313 19.21 1.91 33.71
CA THR A 313 18.58 2.18 35.01
C THR A 313 17.58 3.34 34.97
N HIS A 314 17.42 4.02 33.82
CA HIS A 314 16.56 5.18 33.69
C HIS A 314 15.08 4.78 33.75
N LYS A 315 14.30 5.46 34.59
CA LYS A 315 12.88 5.11 34.85
C LYS A 315 11.97 5.21 33.62
N ASP A 316 12.35 6.02 32.64
CA ASP A 316 11.58 6.23 31.41
C ASP A 316 11.89 5.20 30.31
N LEU A 317 12.98 4.43 30.43
CA LEU A 317 13.44 3.54 29.36
C LEU A 317 12.38 2.52 28.92
N PRO A 318 11.68 1.79 29.83
CA PRO A 318 10.63 0.84 29.40
C PRO A 318 9.45 1.53 28.71
N GLY A 319 9.12 2.75 29.14
CA GLY A 319 8.09 3.55 28.50
C GLY A 319 8.50 3.98 27.09
N LEU A 320 9.77 4.37 26.89
CA LEU A 320 10.30 4.77 25.60
C LEU A 320 10.30 3.60 24.60
N GLU A 321 10.69 2.39 25.04
CA GLU A 321 10.62 1.18 24.23
C GLU A 321 9.18 0.88 23.77
N TRP A 322 8.21 1.02 24.68
CA TRP A 322 6.81 0.83 24.32
C TRP A 322 6.28 1.94 23.40
N ALA A 323 6.66 3.20 23.65
CA ALA A 323 6.32 4.31 22.77
C ALA A 323 6.87 4.08 21.35
N LYS A 324 8.10 3.59 21.22
CA LYS A 324 8.70 3.22 19.93
C LYS A 324 7.86 2.15 19.24
N GLU A 325 7.52 1.07 19.93
CA GLU A 325 6.67 0.00 19.37
C GLU A 325 5.30 0.53 18.91
N CYS A 326 4.68 1.45 19.68
CA CYS A 326 3.44 2.11 19.27
C CYS A 326 3.62 2.93 17.99
N MET A 327 4.72 3.68 17.86
CA MET A 327 4.99 4.48 16.66
C MET A 327 5.27 3.62 15.43
N VAL A 328 5.93 2.47 15.61
CA VAL A 328 6.08 1.46 14.55
C VAL A 328 4.71 0.89 14.14
N ASP A 329 3.85 0.58 15.11
CA ASP A 329 2.53 0.02 14.83
C ASP A 329 1.63 1.02 14.07
N ILE A 330 1.70 2.31 14.41
CA ILE A 330 1.02 3.39 13.68
C ILE A 330 1.56 3.53 12.25
N ALA A 331 2.88 3.55 12.06
CA ALA A 331 3.47 3.62 10.73
C ALA A 331 3.01 2.45 9.84
N GLN A 332 2.97 1.24 10.40
CA GLN A 332 2.44 0.07 9.71
C GLN A 332 0.94 0.20 9.44
N TYR A 333 0.14 0.70 10.39
CA TYR A 333 -1.30 0.94 10.19
C TYR A 333 -1.56 1.90 9.03
N ILE A 334 -0.87 3.05 9.00
CA ILE A 334 -0.98 4.04 7.91
C ILE A 334 -0.60 3.43 6.56
N ASN A 335 0.49 2.65 6.52
CA ASN A 335 0.95 2.01 5.29
C ASN A 335 -0.07 1.01 4.73
N GLU A 336 -0.69 0.19 5.59
CA GLU A 336 -1.75 -0.74 5.16
C GLU A 336 -3.02 0.00 4.73
N VAL A 337 -3.44 1.06 5.43
CA VAL A 337 -4.58 1.89 4.99
C VAL A 337 -4.32 2.50 3.62
N LYS A 338 -3.12 3.04 3.38
CA LYS A 338 -2.74 3.54 2.05
C LYS A 338 -2.78 2.45 0.99
N ARG A 339 -2.19 1.28 1.28
CA ARG A 339 -2.17 0.13 0.36
C ARG A 339 -3.59 -0.34 0.01
N ASP A 340 -4.46 -0.45 1.00
CA ASP A 340 -5.84 -0.87 0.80
C ASP A 340 -6.63 0.20 0.04
N SER A 341 -6.44 1.49 0.34
CA SER A 341 -7.06 2.59 -0.40
C SER A 341 -6.70 2.53 -1.89
N ASP A 342 -5.43 2.30 -2.22
CA ASP A 342 -4.98 2.15 -3.62
C ASP A 342 -5.62 0.92 -4.28
N THR A 343 -5.71 -0.19 -3.54
CA THR A 343 -6.34 -1.44 -4.01
C THR A 343 -7.84 -1.28 -4.22
N LEU A 344 -8.54 -0.57 -3.34
CA LEU A 344 -9.97 -0.26 -3.44
C LEU A 344 -10.26 0.63 -4.66
N GLN A 345 -9.37 1.57 -4.99
CA GLN A 345 -9.49 2.36 -6.21
C GLN A 345 -9.37 1.48 -7.45
N ILE A 346 -8.42 0.55 -7.47
CA ILE A 346 -8.31 -0.45 -8.54
C ILE A 346 -9.59 -1.29 -8.66
N MET A 347 -10.14 -1.74 -7.54
CA MET A 347 -11.39 -2.50 -7.52
C MET A 347 -12.58 -1.68 -8.04
N ASN A 348 -12.64 -0.39 -7.75
CA ASN A 348 -13.64 0.52 -8.30
C ASN A 348 -13.52 0.64 -9.84
N ASP A 349 -12.31 0.73 -10.37
CA ASP A 349 -12.07 0.73 -11.81
C ASP A 349 -12.47 -0.61 -12.46
N VAL A 350 -12.15 -1.73 -11.81
CA VAL A 350 -12.61 -3.07 -12.23
C VAL A 350 -14.13 -3.12 -12.26
N GLN A 351 -14.82 -2.65 -11.20
CA GLN A 351 -16.27 -2.62 -11.14
C GLN A 351 -16.87 -1.82 -12.31
N LYS A 352 -16.34 -0.62 -12.58
CA LYS A 352 -16.79 0.23 -13.71
C LYS A 352 -16.56 -0.42 -15.07
N SER A 353 -15.54 -1.27 -15.19
CA SER A 353 -15.25 -2.00 -16.43
C SER A 353 -16.17 -3.21 -16.65
N ILE A 354 -16.90 -3.66 -15.64
CA ILE A 354 -17.79 -4.82 -15.75
C ILE A 354 -19.22 -4.37 -16.12
N VAL A 355 -19.71 -4.87 -17.25
CA VAL A 355 -21.06 -4.65 -17.78
C VAL A 355 -21.95 -5.88 -17.56
N ASP A 356 -23.26 -5.73 -17.75
CA ASP A 356 -24.27 -6.78 -17.47
C ASP A 356 -24.22 -7.27 -16.01
N TRP A 357 -23.85 -6.37 -15.09
CA TRP A 357 -23.71 -6.65 -13.66
C TRP A 357 -25.08 -6.87 -13.00
N ASP A 358 -25.56 -8.11 -13.09
CA ASP A 358 -26.81 -8.54 -12.46
C ASP A 358 -26.49 -9.51 -11.31
N ILE A 359 -26.06 -8.95 -10.18
CA ILE A 359 -25.89 -9.69 -8.93
C ILE A 359 -26.93 -9.20 -7.93
N VAL A 360 -27.81 -10.10 -7.49
CA VAL A 360 -28.82 -9.82 -6.47
C VAL A 360 -28.14 -9.73 -5.09
N GLY A 361 -28.34 -8.62 -4.37
CA GLY A 361 -27.85 -8.42 -3.01
C GLY A 361 -26.76 -7.34 -2.90
N MET A 362 -25.48 -7.73 -2.95
CA MET A 362 -24.33 -6.86 -2.69
C MET A 362 -23.86 -6.16 -3.98
N THR A 363 -24.04 -4.84 -4.08
CA THR A 363 -23.84 -4.08 -5.32
C THR A 363 -22.39 -3.67 -5.60
N GLU A 364 -21.50 -3.69 -4.60
CA GLU A 364 -20.11 -3.22 -4.72
C GLU A 364 -19.07 -4.34 -4.49
N LEU A 365 -18.01 -4.35 -5.30
CA LEU A 365 -16.92 -5.34 -5.25
C LEU A 365 -16.19 -5.35 -3.91
N LYS A 366 -16.05 -4.19 -3.25
CA LYS A 366 -15.40 -4.07 -1.92
C LYS A 366 -16.04 -4.96 -0.86
N ASN A 367 -17.33 -5.27 -1.00
CA ASN A 367 -18.04 -6.11 -0.05
C ASN A 367 -17.70 -7.60 -0.20
N TYR A 368 -17.08 -8.00 -1.31
CA TYR A 368 -16.58 -9.34 -1.53
C TYR A 368 -15.11 -9.53 -1.08
N GLY A 369 -14.49 -8.48 -0.53
CA GLY A 369 -13.10 -8.47 -0.08
C GLY A 369 -12.10 -8.03 -1.14
N HIS A 370 -10.82 -8.19 -0.84
CA HIS A 370 -9.72 -7.75 -1.68
C HIS A 370 -9.64 -8.57 -2.97
N LEU A 371 -9.16 -7.95 -4.05
CA LEU A 371 -8.80 -8.67 -5.27
C LEU A 371 -7.50 -9.47 -5.03
N ILE A 372 -7.60 -10.80 -5.06
CA ILE A 372 -6.48 -11.72 -4.82
C ILE A 372 -5.76 -12.09 -6.13
N ALA A 373 -6.53 -12.34 -7.20
CA ALA A 373 -5.98 -12.73 -8.49
C ALA A 373 -6.95 -12.46 -9.64
N ASP A 374 -6.43 -12.19 -10.82
CA ASP A 374 -7.21 -12.04 -12.04
C ASP A 374 -6.47 -12.56 -13.29
N GLY A 375 -7.24 -12.90 -14.34
CA GLY A 375 -6.68 -13.34 -15.61
C GLY A 375 -7.57 -14.29 -16.43
N GLU A 376 -7.04 -14.79 -17.55
CA GLU A 376 -7.77 -15.66 -18.47
C GLU A 376 -7.72 -17.15 -18.05
N LEU A 377 -8.90 -17.77 -17.97
CA LEU A 377 -9.08 -19.23 -17.81
C LEU A 377 -10.05 -19.77 -18.87
N LYS A 378 -9.92 -21.05 -19.21
CA LYS A 378 -11.01 -21.76 -19.90
C LYS A 378 -11.81 -22.53 -18.86
N ILE A 379 -13.13 -22.39 -18.89
CA ILE A 379 -14.01 -22.96 -17.86
C ILE A 379 -15.06 -23.83 -18.53
N LYS A 380 -15.30 -24.99 -17.94
CA LYS A 380 -16.34 -25.94 -18.34
C LYS A 380 -17.25 -26.18 -17.16
N ALA A 381 -18.53 -25.84 -17.30
CA ALA A 381 -19.55 -26.20 -16.32
C ALA A 381 -20.08 -27.61 -16.63
N HIS A 382 -20.31 -28.42 -15.60
CA HIS A 382 -20.76 -29.80 -15.76
C HIS A 382 -22.10 -29.93 -16.51
N ASN A 383 -22.99 -28.94 -16.39
CA ASN A 383 -24.31 -28.91 -17.03
C ASN A 383 -24.29 -28.54 -18.53
N ASP A 384 -23.32 -27.74 -18.98
CA ASP A 384 -23.25 -27.27 -20.38
C ASP A 384 -22.16 -28.02 -21.18
N GLN A 385 -21.19 -28.66 -20.50
CA GLN A 385 -20.06 -29.42 -21.06
C GLN A 385 -19.19 -28.67 -22.12
N LYS A 386 -19.54 -27.43 -22.47
CA LYS A 386 -18.80 -26.56 -23.39
C LYS A 386 -17.65 -25.88 -22.66
N LEU A 387 -16.48 -25.94 -23.27
CA LEU A 387 -15.30 -25.22 -22.81
C LEU A 387 -15.37 -23.75 -23.28
N LYS A 388 -15.47 -22.81 -22.35
CA LYS A 388 -15.64 -21.39 -22.66
C LYS A 388 -14.46 -20.57 -22.13
N PRO A 389 -13.87 -19.67 -22.93
CA PRO A 389 -12.89 -18.71 -22.41
C PRO A 389 -13.58 -17.69 -21.50
N ARG A 390 -12.98 -17.42 -20.35
CA ARG A 390 -13.45 -16.48 -19.34
C ARG A 390 -12.29 -15.68 -18.80
N TYR A 391 -12.54 -14.42 -18.48
CA TYR A 391 -11.68 -13.64 -17.61
C TYR A 391 -12.22 -13.79 -16.19
N VAL A 392 -11.36 -14.17 -15.25
CA VAL A 392 -11.73 -14.49 -13.88
C VAL A 392 -11.14 -13.44 -12.96
N PHE A 393 -11.93 -12.99 -11.99
CA PHE A 393 -11.46 -12.20 -10.85
C PHE A 393 -11.76 -13.00 -9.58
N ILE A 394 -10.78 -13.14 -8.69
CA ILE A 394 -10.92 -13.80 -7.39
C ILE A 394 -10.83 -12.73 -6.32
N PHE A 395 -11.88 -12.64 -5.51
CA PHE A 395 -11.91 -11.86 -4.28
C PHE A 395 -11.92 -12.79 -3.07
N ASP A 396 -11.75 -12.25 -1.85
CA ASP A 396 -11.80 -13.06 -0.62
C ASP A 396 -13.04 -13.95 -0.53
N GLN A 397 -14.20 -13.47 -1.00
CA GLN A 397 -15.47 -14.18 -0.85
C GLN A 397 -16.06 -14.75 -2.15
N VAL A 398 -15.62 -14.29 -3.32
CA VAL A 398 -16.27 -14.62 -4.60
C VAL A 398 -15.27 -14.84 -5.74
N VAL A 399 -15.54 -15.85 -6.56
CA VAL A 399 -14.94 -15.99 -7.89
C VAL A 399 -15.91 -15.44 -8.93
N LEU A 400 -15.50 -14.38 -9.62
CA LEU A 400 -16.27 -13.71 -10.64
C LEU A 400 -15.80 -14.14 -12.04
N MET A 401 -16.73 -14.63 -12.85
CA MET A 401 -16.46 -15.04 -14.23
C MET A 401 -17.09 -14.06 -15.22
N CYS A 402 -16.24 -13.49 -16.07
CA CYS A 402 -16.64 -12.55 -17.10
C CYS A 402 -16.23 -13.04 -18.49
N LYS A 403 -16.89 -12.52 -19.52
CA LYS A 403 -16.44 -12.58 -20.92
C LYS A 403 -15.71 -11.27 -21.22
N SER A 404 -14.44 -11.33 -21.60
CA SER A 404 -13.72 -10.15 -22.09
C SER A 404 -14.36 -9.64 -23.39
N ILE A 405 -14.67 -8.36 -23.42
CA ILE A 405 -15.11 -7.60 -24.59
C ILE A 405 -13.93 -6.73 -25.00
N ARG A 406 -13.31 -7.11 -26.12
CA ARG A 406 -12.22 -6.34 -26.72
C ARG A 406 -12.83 -5.36 -27.72
N PHE A 407 -12.64 -4.07 -27.48
CA PHE A 407 -12.92 -3.04 -28.47
C PHE A 407 -11.73 -2.88 -29.42
N ILE A 408 -11.99 -2.38 -30.62
CA ILE A 408 -10.95 -2.00 -31.57
C ILE A 408 -10.38 -0.65 -31.09
N GLY A 409 -9.06 -0.52 -30.96
CA GLY A 409 -8.37 0.69 -30.48
C GLY A 409 -7.98 0.67 -28.98
N PHE A 410 -7.71 1.84 -28.39
CA PHE A 410 -7.22 1.98 -27.01
C PHE A 410 -8.31 2.07 -25.93
N GLN A 411 -9.58 1.79 -26.26
CA GLN A 411 -10.62 1.79 -25.25
C GLN A 411 -10.32 0.73 -24.17
N SER A 412 -10.63 1.06 -22.91
CA SER A 412 -10.48 0.15 -21.79
C SER A 412 -11.24 -1.15 -22.05
N ASP A 413 -10.63 -2.31 -21.73
CA ASP A 413 -11.34 -3.59 -21.87
C ASP A 413 -12.58 -3.55 -20.98
N GLN A 414 -13.73 -3.93 -21.55
CA GLN A 414 -14.92 -4.19 -20.76
C GLN A 414 -15.05 -5.68 -20.52
N TYR A 415 -15.73 -6.03 -19.43
CA TYR A 415 -15.96 -7.40 -19.04
C TYR A 415 -17.46 -7.61 -18.89
N SER A 416 -18.06 -8.46 -19.72
CA SER A 416 -19.48 -8.78 -19.56
C SER A 416 -19.61 -9.90 -18.53
N PHE A 417 -20.28 -9.61 -17.42
CA PHE A 417 -20.54 -10.56 -16.33
C PHE A 417 -21.27 -11.80 -16.86
N LYS A 418 -20.93 -12.97 -16.30
CA LYS A 418 -21.55 -14.25 -16.70
C LYS A 418 -22.02 -15.07 -15.51
N GLN A 419 -21.19 -15.18 -14.47
CA GLN A 419 -21.48 -16.03 -13.32
C GLN A 419 -20.60 -15.61 -12.13
N SER A 420 -21.11 -15.73 -10.92
CA SER A 420 -20.34 -15.65 -9.67
C SER A 420 -20.42 -16.97 -8.91
N LEU A 421 -19.36 -17.30 -8.15
CA LEU A 421 -19.30 -18.44 -7.24
C LEU A 421 -18.90 -17.92 -5.85
N LEU A 422 -19.78 -18.06 -4.86
CA LEU A 422 -19.46 -17.75 -3.47
C LEU A 422 -18.50 -18.82 -2.93
N ILE A 423 -17.27 -18.43 -2.61
CA ILE A 423 -16.19 -19.38 -2.27
C ILE A 423 -16.58 -20.28 -1.10
N SER A 424 -17.31 -19.75 -0.10
CA SER A 424 -17.81 -20.48 1.07
C SER A 424 -18.71 -21.68 0.73
N GLN A 425 -19.31 -21.71 -0.46
CA GLN A 425 -20.22 -22.77 -0.92
C GLN A 425 -19.52 -23.86 -1.74
N TYR A 426 -18.24 -23.70 -2.05
CA TYR A 426 -17.48 -24.63 -2.89
C TYR A 426 -16.32 -25.26 -2.12
N ARG A 427 -15.84 -26.41 -2.60
CA ARG A 427 -14.57 -27.03 -2.22
C ARG A 427 -13.66 -27.11 -3.45
N LEU A 428 -12.35 -27.03 -3.24
CA LEU A 428 -11.35 -27.10 -4.30
C LEU A 428 -10.80 -28.53 -4.40
N GLU A 429 -10.80 -29.09 -5.61
CA GLU A 429 -10.27 -30.44 -5.88
C GLU A 429 -9.21 -30.39 -6.99
N ASP A 430 -8.00 -30.87 -6.69
CA ASP A 430 -6.98 -31.16 -7.71
C ASP A 430 -7.17 -32.59 -8.22
N ASN A 431 -7.54 -32.73 -9.48
CA ASN A 431 -7.57 -34.05 -10.11
C ASN A 431 -6.34 -34.16 -11.00
N THR A 432 -5.29 -34.81 -10.48
CA THR A 432 -4.07 -35.16 -11.22
C THR A 432 -4.41 -36.17 -12.32
N SER A 433 -4.91 -35.66 -13.45
CA SER A 433 -5.10 -36.47 -14.64
C SER A 433 -3.74 -36.97 -15.13
N ARG A 434 -3.66 -38.26 -15.47
CA ARG A 434 -2.46 -38.96 -15.95
C ARG A 434 -1.72 -38.10 -16.98
N LYS A 435 -0.41 -37.92 -16.80
CA LYS A 435 0.47 -37.26 -17.77
C LYS A 435 0.16 -37.81 -19.17
N PHE A 436 -0.46 -37.02 -20.03
CA PHE A 436 -0.65 -37.42 -21.42
C PHE A 436 0.74 -37.54 -22.05
N LEU A 437 1.09 -38.74 -22.53
CA LEU A 437 2.40 -39.08 -23.12
C LEU A 437 2.65 -38.42 -24.49
N TYR A 438 1.89 -37.40 -24.87
CA TYR A 438 2.01 -36.71 -26.15
C TYR A 438 1.83 -35.20 -25.95
N ARG A 439 2.82 -34.43 -26.46
CA ARG A 439 2.93 -32.95 -26.54
C ARG A 439 2.04 -32.17 -25.57
N GLU A 440 2.64 -31.52 -24.57
CA GLU A 440 1.99 -30.56 -23.67
C GLU A 440 1.04 -29.64 -24.44
N ASN A 441 -0.26 -29.88 -24.33
CA ASN A 441 -1.26 -29.12 -25.05
C ASN A 441 -1.59 -27.90 -24.18
N ARG A 442 -1.40 -26.69 -24.71
CA ARG A 442 -1.76 -25.45 -23.98
C ARG A 442 -3.21 -25.57 -23.50
N TRP A 443 -3.46 -25.28 -22.23
CA TRP A 443 -4.76 -25.45 -21.56
C TRP A 443 -5.12 -26.88 -21.11
N SER A 444 -4.13 -27.74 -20.80
CA SER A 444 -4.37 -29.08 -20.27
C SER A 444 -4.37 -29.19 -18.74
N HIS A 445 -3.89 -28.16 -18.04
CA HIS A 445 -3.76 -28.17 -16.58
C HIS A 445 -5.09 -27.78 -15.96
N GLN A 446 -5.73 -28.68 -15.22
CA GLN A 446 -7.09 -28.48 -14.73
C GLN A 446 -7.24 -28.66 -13.22
N PHE A 447 -8.24 -27.98 -12.66
CA PHE A 447 -8.69 -28.13 -11.27
C PHE A 447 -10.22 -27.93 -11.20
N HIS A 448 -10.86 -28.36 -10.11
CA HIS A 448 -12.30 -28.32 -9.97
C HIS A 448 -12.73 -27.48 -8.77
N MET A 449 -13.77 -26.66 -8.95
CA MET A 449 -14.57 -26.14 -7.84
C MET A 449 -15.89 -26.90 -7.81
N VAL A 450 -16.10 -27.67 -6.75
CA VAL A 450 -17.29 -28.50 -6.54
C VAL A 450 -18.17 -27.86 -5.48
N HIS A 451 -19.44 -27.62 -5.79
CA HIS A 451 -20.37 -27.09 -4.79
C HIS A 451 -20.49 -28.08 -3.62
N LYS A 452 -20.55 -27.60 -2.38
CA LYS A 452 -20.60 -28.45 -1.17
C LYS A 452 -21.80 -29.40 -1.16
N SER A 453 -22.90 -29.04 -1.84
CA SER A 453 -24.08 -29.91 -2.03
C SER A 453 -24.00 -30.83 -3.27
N GLU A 454 -22.86 -30.86 -3.96
CA GLU A 454 -22.59 -31.62 -5.19
C GLU A 454 -23.52 -31.29 -6.38
N SER A 455 -24.24 -30.17 -6.31
CA SER A 455 -25.19 -29.74 -7.33
C SER A 455 -24.53 -29.25 -8.61
N THR A 456 -23.37 -28.59 -8.49
CA THR A 456 -22.64 -28.01 -9.62
C THR A 456 -21.13 -28.22 -9.48
N VAL A 457 -20.48 -28.48 -10.61
CA VAL A 457 -19.02 -28.61 -10.73
C VAL A 457 -18.54 -27.73 -11.87
N TYR A 458 -17.51 -26.94 -11.60
CA TYR A 458 -16.78 -26.16 -12.59
C TYR A 458 -15.37 -26.71 -12.74
N THR A 459 -15.00 -27.10 -13.95
CA THR A 459 -13.61 -27.44 -14.30
C THR A 459 -12.94 -26.21 -14.89
N PHE A 460 -11.86 -25.78 -14.27
CA PHE A 460 -11.02 -24.67 -14.71
C PHE A 460 -9.79 -25.24 -15.39
N TYR A 461 -9.40 -24.65 -16.52
CA TYR A 461 -8.23 -25.02 -17.31
C TYR A 461 -7.29 -23.82 -17.38
N ALA A 462 -6.05 -24.02 -16.91
CA ALA A 462 -4.95 -23.06 -16.96
C ALA A 462 -3.94 -23.43 -18.05
N ARG A 463 -3.16 -22.45 -18.51
CA ARG A 463 -2.22 -22.65 -19.64
C ARG A 463 -0.99 -23.48 -19.27
N SER A 464 -0.54 -23.37 -18.02
CA SER A 464 0.62 -24.07 -17.45
C SER A 464 0.31 -24.59 -16.04
N GLU A 465 1.12 -25.53 -15.55
CA GLU A 465 1.01 -26.04 -14.17
C GLU A 465 1.25 -24.92 -13.15
N GLU A 466 2.19 -24.02 -13.41
CA GLU A 466 2.46 -22.85 -12.56
C GLU A 466 1.22 -21.97 -12.41
N GLN A 467 0.53 -21.66 -13.52
CA GLN A 467 -0.71 -20.89 -13.46
C GLN A 467 -1.79 -21.64 -12.69
N LYS A 468 -1.95 -22.95 -12.93
CA LYS A 468 -2.88 -23.78 -12.15
C LYS A 468 -2.59 -23.65 -10.65
N MET A 469 -1.34 -23.81 -10.23
CA MET A 469 -0.95 -23.70 -8.82
C MET A 469 -1.19 -22.31 -8.26
N LYS A 470 -0.91 -21.24 -9.02
CA LYS A 470 -1.22 -19.85 -8.62
C LYS A 470 -2.71 -19.65 -8.38
N TRP A 471 -3.56 -20.10 -9.31
CA TRP A 471 -5.02 -19.98 -9.19
C TRP A 471 -5.57 -20.80 -8.02
N MET A 472 -5.11 -22.04 -7.86
CA MET A 472 -5.51 -22.90 -6.75
C MET A 472 -5.10 -22.31 -5.40
N LYS A 473 -3.87 -21.80 -5.29
CA LYS A 473 -3.39 -21.13 -4.08
C LYS A 473 -4.24 -19.91 -3.75
N ALA A 474 -4.57 -19.06 -4.73
CA ALA A 474 -5.42 -17.89 -4.52
C ALA A 474 -6.81 -18.27 -3.96
N ILE A 475 -7.45 -19.31 -4.52
CA ILE A 475 -8.74 -19.80 -4.03
C ILE A 475 -8.60 -20.41 -2.62
N GLN A 476 -7.52 -21.15 -2.36
CA GLN A 476 -7.29 -21.80 -1.08
C GLN A 476 -7.01 -20.78 0.04
N ASP A 477 -6.23 -19.73 -0.26
CA ASP A 477 -5.96 -18.63 0.66
C ASP A 477 -7.26 -17.86 0.96
N ALA A 478 -8.12 -17.62 -0.05
CA ALA A 478 -9.45 -17.04 0.13
C ALA A 478 -10.37 -17.91 1.00
N MET A 479 -10.39 -19.23 0.77
CA MET A 479 -11.14 -20.18 1.61
C MET A 479 -10.68 -20.13 3.08
N ASP A 480 -9.37 -20.10 3.33
CA ASP A 480 -8.81 -20.00 4.68
C ASP A 480 -8.99 -18.58 5.28
N ASN A 481 -9.24 -17.53 4.49
CA ASN A 481 -9.66 -16.23 5.02
C ASN A 481 -11.14 -16.24 5.47
N ILE A 482 -12.03 -16.90 4.74
CA ILE A 482 -13.43 -17.02 5.13
C ILE A 482 -13.59 -17.90 6.37
N GLU A 483 -12.95 -19.07 6.35
CA GLU A 483 -13.05 -20.07 7.40
C GLU A 483 -11.64 -20.52 7.81
N PRO A 484 -10.93 -19.71 8.63
CA PRO A 484 -9.58 -20.02 9.04
C PRO A 484 -9.52 -21.35 9.77
N SER A 485 -8.65 -22.24 9.29
CA SER A 485 -8.42 -23.55 9.93
C SER A 485 -8.03 -23.43 11.41
N VAL A 486 -7.36 -22.32 11.77
CA VAL A 486 -6.98 -21.97 13.14
C VAL A 486 -8.16 -21.76 14.09
N CYS A 487 -9.36 -21.44 13.60
CA CYS A 487 -10.57 -21.30 14.42
C CYS A 487 -10.93 -22.61 15.15
N ASN A 488 -10.58 -23.77 14.58
CA ASN A 488 -10.81 -25.09 15.17
C ASN A 488 -10.06 -25.30 16.50
N SER A 489 -9.05 -24.49 16.79
CA SER A 489 -8.27 -24.53 18.05
C SER A 489 -8.93 -23.76 19.20
N THR A 490 -10.02 -23.04 18.94
CA THR A 490 -10.65 -22.15 19.92
C THR A 490 -12.14 -22.45 20.05
N SER A 491 -12.76 -21.98 21.13
CA SER A 491 -14.22 -22.06 21.29
C SER A 491 -14.94 -20.79 20.81
N HIS A 492 -14.22 -19.89 20.12
CA HIS A 492 -14.77 -18.65 19.57
C HIS A 492 -15.31 -18.88 18.17
N LYS A 493 -16.35 -18.13 17.81
CA LYS A 493 -16.90 -18.11 16.45
C LYS A 493 -16.46 -16.82 15.75
N PHE A 494 -15.25 -16.84 15.22
CA PHE A 494 -14.66 -15.69 14.54
C PHE A 494 -15.18 -15.57 13.11
N VAL A 495 -15.63 -14.37 12.76
CA VAL A 495 -16.01 -13.99 11.39
C VAL A 495 -15.13 -12.84 10.92
N MET A 496 -14.73 -12.89 9.65
CA MET A 496 -13.97 -11.82 9.02
C MET A 496 -14.81 -10.52 9.02
N GLN A 497 -14.24 -9.41 9.47
CA GLN A 497 -14.99 -8.19 9.77
C GLN A 497 -14.26 -6.96 9.25
N THR A 498 -15.01 -6.04 8.62
CA THR A 498 -14.58 -4.67 8.36
C THR A 498 -14.90 -3.80 9.58
N PHE A 499 -13.91 -3.06 10.06
CA PHE A 499 -14.01 -2.12 11.16
C PHE A 499 -13.93 -0.69 10.61
N ASP A 500 -14.98 0.11 10.84
CA ASP A 500 -15.04 1.50 10.33
C ASP A 500 -14.17 2.48 11.13
N ILE A 501 -13.73 2.07 12.33
CA ILE A 501 -12.84 2.86 13.19
C ILE A 501 -11.57 2.06 13.50
N PRO A 502 -10.43 2.74 13.74
CA PRO A 502 -9.23 2.06 14.16
C PRO A 502 -9.48 1.20 15.40
N THR A 503 -9.25 -0.11 15.26
CA THR A 503 -9.57 -1.11 16.27
C THR A 503 -8.30 -1.85 16.65
N VAL A 504 -8.11 -2.12 17.95
CA VAL A 504 -6.96 -2.89 18.44
C VAL A 504 -7.30 -4.35 18.63
N CYS A 505 -6.34 -5.22 18.34
CA CYS A 505 -6.47 -6.64 18.61
C CYS A 505 -6.46 -6.92 20.11
N TYR A 506 -7.44 -7.67 20.60
CA TYR A 506 -7.59 -8.06 22.00
C TYR A 506 -6.34 -8.77 22.56
N HIS A 507 -5.68 -9.60 21.74
CA HIS A 507 -4.53 -10.38 22.17
C HIS A 507 -3.21 -9.58 22.21
N CYS A 508 -2.78 -9.02 21.07
CA CYS A 508 -1.48 -8.37 20.94
C CYS A 508 -1.51 -6.84 21.22
N SER A 509 -2.69 -6.24 21.40
CA SER A 509 -2.90 -4.79 21.59
C SER A 509 -2.42 -3.90 20.42
N LYS A 510 -2.03 -4.49 19.28
CA LYS A 510 -1.68 -3.76 18.04
C LYS A 510 -2.93 -3.50 17.19
N TYR A 511 -2.91 -2.48 16.34
CA TYR A 511 -4.03 -2.15 15.46
C TYR A 511 -4.34 -3.26 14.46
N LEU A 512 -5.63 -3.48 14.19
CA LEU A 512 -6.13 -4.18 13.01
C LEU A 512 -5.97 -3.23 11.82
N LYS A 513 -5.13 -3.59 10.86
CA LYS A 513 -4.62 -2.69 9.82
C LYS A 513 -5.39 -2.88 8.52
N GLY A 514 -5.57 -1.79 7.77
CA GLY A 514 -6.28 -1.80 6.48
C GLY A 514 -7.64 -1.09 6.51
N CYS A 515 -8.31 -1.08 5.37
CA CYS A 515 -9.60 -0.40 5.16
C CYS A 515 -10.80 -1.37 5.21
N ILE A 516 -10.61 -2.61 4.75
CA ILE A 516 -11.67 -3.63 4.73
C ILE A 516 -11.12 -4.94 5.29
N PHE A 517 -11.96 -5.71 5.97
CA PHE A 517 -11.61 -7.05 6.48
C PHE A 517 -10.28 -7.10 7.26
N GLN A 518 -10.01 -6.09 8.10
CA GLN A 518 -8.74 -5.92 8.81
C GLN A 518 -8.42 -7.04 9.81
N GLY A 519 -9.44 -7.81 10.19
CA GLY A 519 -9.31 -8.90 11.14
C GLY A 519 -10.62 -9.64 11.33
N TYR A 520 -10.73 -10.27 12.50
CA TYR A 520 -11.84 -11.14 12.83
C TYR A 520 -12.51 -10.67 14.10
N LYS A 521 -13.83 -10.80 14.15
CA LYS A 521 -14.66 -10.50 15.32
C LYS A 521 -15.38 -11.76 15.76
N CYS A 522 -15.35 -12.07 17.05
CA CYS A 522 -16.15 -13.17 17.57
C CYS A 522 -17.63 -12.77 17.61
N GLU A 523 -18.53 -13.59 17.04
CA GLU A 523 -19.97 -13.30 17.03
C GLU A 523 -20.61 -13.37 18.42
N GLU A 524 -20.00 -14.10 19.35
CA GLU A 524 -20.55 -14.36 20.68
C GLU A 524 -20.04 -13.35 21.73
N CYS A 525 -18.71 -13.16 21.80
CA CYS A 525 -18.08 -12.29 22.81
C CYS A 525 -17.55 -10.95 22.26
N PHE A 526 -17.66 -10.72 20.95
CA PHE A 526 -17.31 -9.49 20.26
C PHE A 526 -15.84 -9.03 20.33
N ILE A 527 -14.92 -9.84 20.89
CA ILE A 527 -13.48 -9.54 20.82
C ILE A 527 -13.03 -9.52 19.36
N SER A 528 -12.10 -8.61 19.06
CA SER A 528 -11.55 -8.40 17.73
C SER A 528 -10.07 -8.77 17.71
N VAL A 529 -9.63 -9.57 16.74
CA VAL A 529 -8.26 -10.11 16.69
C VAL A 529 -7.71 -10.20 15.27
N HIS A 530 -6.38 -10.19 15.13
CA HIS A 530 -5.72 -10.59 13.88
C HIS A 530 -5.94 -12.07 13.61
N LYS A 531 -5.86 -12.49 12.34
CA LYS A 531 -5.89 -13.92 11.95
C LYS A 531 -4.87 -14.77 12.73
N SER A 532 -3.64 -14.25 12.85
CA SER A 532 -2.54 -14.89 13.57
C SER A 532 -2.72 -14.93 15.08
N CYS A 533 -3.59 -14.10 15.64
CA CYS A 533 -3.89 -14.04 17.08
C CYS A 533 -5.10 -14.90 17.47
N ILE A 534 -5.81 -15.51 16.52
CA ILE A 534 -6.95 -16.40 16.80
C ILE A 534 -6.54 -17.53 17.76
N PRO A 535 -5.45 -18.31 17.55
CA PRO A 535 -5.08 -19.41 18.44
C PRO A 535 -4.85 -19.00 19.91
N GLU A 536 -4.39 -17.76 20.11
CA GLU A 536 -4.05 -17.19 21.41
C GLU A 536 -5.27 -16.60 22.15
N SER A 537 -6.46 -16.64 21.54
CA SER A 537 -7.67 -15.95 22.05
C SER A 537 -8.37 -16.66 23.21
N GLY A 538 -7.86 -17.82 23.67
CA GLY A 538 -8.40 -18.56 24.80
C GLY A 538 -9.83 -19.09 24.58
N ARG A 539 -10.63 -19.15 25.66
CA ARG A 539 -12.02 -19.63 25.63
C ARG A 539 -13.02 -18.48 25.53
N CYS A 540 -14.06 -18.69 24.73
CA CYS A 540 -15.18 -17.77 24.58
C CYS A 540 -16.01 -17.66 25.88
N GLY A 541 -16.59 -16.48 26.13
CA GLY A 541 -17.46 -16.21 27.29
C GLY A 541 -16.75 -15.76 28.58
N LEU A 542 -15.43 -15.89 28.68
CA LEU A 542 -14.64 -15.30 29.78
C LEU A 542 -14.25 -13.85 29.45
N ILE A 543 -15.24 -12.97 29.26
CA ILE A 543 -14.96 -11.53 29.20
C ILE A 543 -14.73 -11.06 30.63
N SER A 544 -13.46 -10.83 31.04
CA SER A 544 -13.23 -10.12 32.29
C SER A 544 -13.75 -8.68 32.12
N PRO A 545 -14.51 -8.11 33.08
CA PRO A 545 -15.15 -6.79 32.92
C PRO A 545 -14.19 -5.58 32.87
N GLN A 546 -12.92 -5.75 32.53
CA GLN A 546 -11.92 -4.66 32.57
C GLN A 546 -11.53 -4.08 31.21
N SER A 547 -12.20 -4.43 30.10
CA SER A 547 -11.70 -4.09 28.75
C SER A 547 -12.66 -3.38 27.80
N THR A 548 -13.78 -2.84 28.30
CA THR A 548 -14.67 -1.99 27.50
C THR A 548 -14.55 -0.50 27.79
N THR A 549 -13.60 -0.05 28.63
CA THR A 549 -13.33 1.39 28.79
C THR A 549 -11.87 1.64 29.23
N THR A 550 -11.15 2.44 28.43
CA THR A 550 -9.80 3.01 28.65
C THR A 550 -8.59 2.05 28.70
N GLN A 551 -7.72 2.23 27.70
CA GLN A 551 -6.58 1.39 27.28
C GLN A 551 -5.32 1.41 28.18
N ASN A 552 -5.39 1.79 29.46
CA ASN A 552 -4.18 2.00 30.29
C ASN A 552 -3.92 0.94 31.38
N THR A 553 -4.82 0.00 31.64
CA THR A 553 -4.73 -0.88 32.85
C THR A 553 -4.30 -2.33 32.58
N MET A 554 -4.28 -2.79 31.33
CA MET A 554 -3.91 -4.18 31.01
C MET A 554 -2.40 -4.46 31.12
N PHE A 555 -1.54 -3.44 30.99
CA PHE A 555 -0.08 -3.63 30.95
C PHE A 555 0.64 -3.45 32.29
N SER A 556 0.00 -2.86 33.30
CA SER A 556 0.51 -2.87 34.68
C SER A 556 0.74 -4.32 35.17
N ASN A 557 -0.07 -5.27 34.70
CA ASN A 557 -0.03 -6.65 35.13
C ASN A 557 1.03 -7.52 34.43
N ARG A 558 1.44 -7.21 33.17
CA ARG A 558 2.51 -7.99 32.50
C ARG A 558 3.89 -7.67 33.07
N PHE A 559 4.21 -6.39 33.32
CA PHE A 559 5.50 -6.00 33.91
C PHE A 559 5.59 -6.20 35.43
N SER A 560 4.45 -6.36 36.12
CA SER A 560 4.44 -6.77 37.53
C SER A 560 4.68 -8.28 37.70
N ALA A 561 4.21 -9.11 36.76
CA ALA A 561 4.39 -10.56 36.83
C ALA A 561 5.84 -11.00 36.56
N ASP A 562 6.54 -10.33 35.64
CA ASP A 562 7.93 -10.69 35.30
C ASP A 562 8.97 -10.23 36.33
N ASN A 563 8.63 -9.31 37.24
CA ASN A 563 9.50 -8.95 38.36
C ASN A 563 9.36 -9.87 39.58
N THR A 564 8.32 -10.72 39.64
CA THR A 564 8.14 -11.70 40.72
C THR A 564 8.75 -13.07 40.44
N SER A 565 9.11 -13.38 39.20
CA SER A 565 9.64 -14.70 38.81
C SER A 565 11.18 -14.81 38.87
N PHE A 566 11.91 -13.71 39.09
CA PHE A 566 13.38 -13.70 39.12
C PHE A 566 14.01 -13.90 40.52
N ASN A 567 13.22 -13.93 41.60
CA ASN A 567 13.74 -14.00 42.99
C ASN A 567 13.46 -15.32 43.75
N GLN A 568 13.04 -16.40 43.08
CA GLN A 568 12.76 -17.70 43.74
C GLN A 568 13.44 -18.93 43.11
N ARG A 569 14.61 -18.77 42.50
CA ARG A 569 15.46 -19.92 42.11
C ARG A 569 16.88 -19.82 42.64
N HIS A 570 17.02 -19.55 43.94
CA HIS A 570 18.20 -19.91 44.72
C HIS A 570 17.79 -20.11 46.18
N ARG A 571 17.22 -21.27 46.49
CA ARG A 571 17.28 -21.92 47.81
C ARG A 571 16.72 -23.33 47.70
N VAL A 572 17.52 -24.27 48.21
CA VAL A 572 17.40 -25.74 48.28
C VAL A 572 17.83 -26.47 47.01
#